data_AF-A0A1D2MDL8-F1
#
_entry.id   AF-A0A1D2MDL8-F1
#
_cell.length_a   1.000
_cell.length_b   1.000
_cell.length_c   1.000
_cell.angle_alpha   90.00
_cell.angle_beta   90.00
_cell.angle_gamma   90.00
#
_symmetry.space_group_name_H-M   'P 1'
#
loop_
_entity.id
_entity.type
_entity.pdbx_description
1 polymer ?
#
loop_
_entity_poly.entity_id
_entity_poly.type
_entity_poly.pdbx_seq_one_letter_code
_entity_poly.pdbx_strand_id
1 'polypeptide(L)'
;MFKVSSASKEDVISHFKNQHNCFERSIADDAWFVAESGGFLRSIIERKAGAPSTPSDFLRLFSRQVPELSPLFLIHGNVNHVEGLLSVGCVKISNSKFNMGVQYGIEFQITRNGNPIYPFPIGGSVIVISVSQTPQMLKVAKVTFPIEMLKDIGFGMKMGDSLAAKIVHVTN
;
A
#
# COMPACT_ATOMS: atom_id res chain seq x y z
N MET A 1 -21.24 1.98 -0.82
CA MET A 1 -20.51 1.40 0.32
C MET A 1 -20.39 -0.11 0.07
N PHE A 2 -19.18 -0.63 -0.17
CA PHE A 2 -18.93 -2.04 -0.51
C PHE A 2 -18.82 -2.90 0.75
N LYS A 3 -19.54 -4.04 0.79
CA LYS A 3 -19.48 -5.02 1.89
C LYS A 3 -18.63 -6.21 1.46
N VAL A 4 -17.48 -6.38 2.11
CA VAL A 4 -16.47 -7.41 1.76
C VAL A 4 -16.85 -8.80 2.27
N SER A 5 -17.73 -8.89 3.27
CA SER A 5 -18.03 -10.14 4.01
C SER A 5 -18.62 -11.29 3.18
N SER A 6 -19.08 -11.04 1.96
CA SER A 6 -19.65 -12.05 1.05
C SER A 6 -19.16 -11.91 -0.40
N ALA A 7 -18.19 -11.02 -0.66
CA ALA A 7 -17.70 -10.76 -2.00
C ALA A 7 -16.65 -11.80 -2.40
N SER A 8 -16.74 -12.32 -3.62
CA SER A 8 -15.67 -13.14 -4.20
C SER A 8 -14.40 -12.29 -4.43
N LYS A 9 -13.26 -12.94 -4.68
CA LYS A 9 -12.01 -12.24 -5.02
C LYS A 9 -12.21 -11.39 -6.28
N GLU A 10 -12.94 -11.94 -7.24
CA GLU A 10 -13.29 -11.35 -8.52
C GLU A 10 -14.18 -10.10 -8.33
N ASP A 11 -15.15 -10.15 -7.40
CA ASP A 11 -16.00 -9.00 -7.08
C ASP A 11 -15.19 -7.85 -6.49
N VAL A 12 -14.23 -8.16 -5.61
CA VAL A 12 -13.32 -7.15 -5.04
C VAL A 12 -12.47 -6.53 -6.15
N ILE A 13 -11.83 -7.34 -6.99
CA ILE A 13 -11.01 -6.85 -8.11
C ILE A 13 -11.85 -5.98 -9.04
N SER A 14 -13.04 -6.44 -9.42
CA SER A 14 -13.96 -5.72 -10.30
C SER A 14 -14.40 -4.38 -9.68
N HIS A 15 -14.72 -4.36 -8.39
CA HIS A 15 -15.07 -3.13 -7.67
C HIS A 15 -13.92 -2.12 -7.71
N PHE A 16 -12.69 -2.51 -7.33
CA PHE A 16 -11.53 -1.62 -7.32
C PHE A 16 -11.14 -1.13 -8.71
N LYS A 17 -11.24 -1.99 -9.72
CA LYS A 17 -11.02 -1.61 -11.11
C LYS A 17 -12.03 -0.56 -11.57
N ASN A 18 -13.32 -0.81 -11.36
CA ASN A 18 -14.39 0.02 -11.94
C ASN A 18 -14.65 1.31 -11.15
N GLN A 19 -14.46 1.31 -9.83
CA GLN A 19 -14.77 2.45 -8.96
C GLN A 19 -13.55 3.29 -8.61
N HIS A 20 -12.36 2.69 -8.61
CA HIS A 20 -11.12 3.33 -8.14
C HIS A 20 -10.01 3.35 -9.18
N ASN A 21 -10.25 2.85 -10.41
CA ASN A 21 -9.23 2.68 -11.44
C ASN A 21 -7.98 1.93 -10.94
N CYS A 22 -8.18 1.01 -9.98
CA CYS A 22 -7.14 0.28 -9.29
C CYS A 22 -7.11 -1.16 -9.81
N PHE A 23 -6.10 -1.45 -10.63
CA PHE A 23 -5.92 -2.76 -11.26
C PHE A 23 -5.09 -3.66 -10.35
N GLU A 24 -5.50 -4.92 -10.25
CA GLU A 24 -4.73 -5.96 -9.58
C GLU A 24 -3.39 -6.17 -10.28
N ARG A 25 -2.33 -6.37 -9.48
CA ARG A 25 -1.02 -6.83 -9.96
C ARG A 25 -0.61 -8.08 -9.21
N SER A 26 -0.08 -9.05 -9.95
CA SER A 26 0.49 -10.25 -9.35
C SER A 26 1.94 -10.00 -8.93
N ILE A 27 2.28 -10.44 -7.72
CA ILE A 27 3.62 -10.31 -7.12
C ILE A 27 4.19 -11.69 -6.80
N ALA A 28 5.50 -11.82 -6.97
CA ALA A 28 6.22 -13.00 -6.53
C ALA A 28 6.27 -13.08 -5.00
N ASP A 29 6.32 -14.30 -4.50
CA ASP A 29 6.40 -14.58 -3.07
C ASP A 29 7.74 -14.09 -2.50
N ASP A 30 7.68 -13.49 -1.30
CA ASP A 30 8.83 -12.98 -0.55
C ASP A 30 9.77 -12.01 -1.32
N ALA A 31 9.27 -11.42 -2.42
CA ALA A 31 9.98 -10.48 -3.26
C ALA A 31 9.59 -9.03 -2.94
N TRP A 32 10.55 -8.11 -3.13
CA TRP A 32 10.27 -6.69 -3.19
C TRP A 32 9.56 -6.34 -4.50
N PHE A 33 8.49 -5.56 -4.42
CA PHE A 33 7.75 -5.06 -5.57
C PHE A 33 7.48 -3.55 -5.45
N VAL A 34 7.28 -2.89 -6.58
CA VAL A 34 6.96 -1.46 -6.61
C VAL A 34 5.50 -1.25 -6.20
N ALA A 35 5.29 -0.70 -5.00
CA ALA A 35 3.98 -0.28 -4.53
C ALA A 35 3.56 1.03 -5.23
N GLU A 36 4.42 2.05 -5.22
CA GLU A 36 4.16 3.33 -5.88
C GLU A 36 5.39 3.85 -6.61
N SER A 37 5.20 4.39 -7.82
CA SER A 37 6.28 4.96 -8.60
C SER A 37 6.43 6.46 -8.32
N GLY A 38 7.61 7.00 -8.66
CA GLY A 38 8.00 8.37 -8.36
C GLY A 38 7.02 9.45 -8.82
N GLY A 39 6.12 9.20 -9.78
CA GLY A 39 5.17 10.21 -10.27
C GLY A 39 4.23 10.77 -9.20
N PHE A 40 3.59 9.90 -8.42
CA PHE A 40 2.76 10.33 -7.28
C PHE A 40 3.62 10.99 -6.20
N LEU A 41 4.76 10.39 -5.88
CA LEU A 41 5.69 10.86 -4.85
C LEU A 41 6.26 12.25 -5.16
N ARG A 42 6.54 12.51 -6.43
CA ARG A 42 6.96 13.82 -6.94
C ARG A 42 5.89 14.88 -6.70
N SER A 43 4.63 14.53 -6.98
CA SER A 43 3.50 15.45 -6.80
C SER A 43 3.27 15.85 -5.33
N ILE A 44 3.69 15.00 -4.38
CA ILE A 44 3.67 15.31 -2.94
C ILE A 44 4.72 16.36 -2.59
N ILE A 45 5.92 16.21 -3.16
CA ILE A 45 7.12 16.95 -2.79
C ILE A 45 7.16 18.33 -3.45
N GLU A 46 6.75 18.42 -4.71
CA GLU A 46 6.75 19.67 -5.49
C GLU A 46 5.53 20.57 -5.19
N ARG A 47 4.63 20.18 -4.27
CA ARG A 47 3.42 20.94 -3.99
C ARG A 47 3.76 22.30 -3.36
N LYS A 48 3.40 23.38 -4.06
CA LYS A 48 3.41 24.75 -3.53
C LYS A 48 2.14 25.01 -2.70
N ALA A 49 2.26 25.83 -1.67
CA ALA A 49 1.11 26.33 -0.91
C ALA A 49 0.09 26.98 -1.88
N GLY A 50 -1.19 26.60 -1.78
CA GLY A 50 -2.27 27.14 -2.63
C GLY A 50 -2.50 26.43 -3.97
N ALA A 51 -1.75 25.37 -4.30
CA ALA A 51 -2.01 24.58 -5.52
C ALA A 51 -3.35 23.78 -5.44
N PRO A 52 -4.05 23.57 -6.59
CA PRO A 52 -5.27 22.77 -6.67
C PRO A 52 -5.09 21.38 -6.03
N SER A 53 -6.19 20.77 -5.57
CA SER A 53 -6.16 19.46 -4.92
C SER A 53 -5.64 18.38 -5.87
N THR A 54 -4.36 18.04 -5.77
CA THR A 54 -3.84 16.75 -6.24
C THR A 54 -4.48 15.63 -5.43
N PRO A 55 -4.63 14.41 -6.00
CA PRO A 55 -5.03 13.25 -5.22
C PRO A 55 -4.09 13.13 -4.03
N SER A 56 -4.62 13.22 -2.82
CA SER A 56 -3.84 13.04 -1.60
C SER A 56 -3.46 11.59 -1.37
N ASP A 57 -4.04 10.67 -2.16
CA ASP A 57 -4.10 9.26 -1.86
C ASP A 57 -3.72 8.43 -3.10
N PHE A 58 -3.12 7.26 -2.86
CA PHE A 58 -2.96 6.21 -3.86
C PHE A 58 -3.48 4.88 -3.33
N LEU A 59 -4.08 4.09 -4.23
CA LEU A 59 -4.53 2.73 -3.95
C LEU A 59 -3.89 1.77 -4.94
N ARG A 60 -3.41 0.64 -4.43
CA ARG A 60 -2.77 -0.42 -5.22
C ARG A 60 -3.21 -1.78 -4.70
N LEU A 61 -3.67 -2.62 -5.61
CA LEU A 61 -4.18 -3.95 -5.29
C LEU A 61 -3.20 -5.01 -5.79
N PHE A 62 -2.78 -5.90 -4.90
CA PHE A 62 -1.82 -6.94 -5.20
C PHE A 62 -2.34 -8.33 -4.84
N SER A 63 -1.90 -9.34 -5.58
CA SER A 63 -2.12 -10.76 -5.28
C SER A 63 -0.82 -11.53 -5.43
N ARG A 64 -0.65 -12.62 -4.68
CA ARG A 64 0.50 -13.52 -4.86
C ARG A 64 0.30 -14.39 -6.10
N GLN A 65 1.40 -14.71 -6.81
CA GLN A 65 1.43 -15.48 -8.07
C GLN A 65 0.87 -16.91 -7.99
N VAL A 66 0.61 -17.45 -6.79
CA VAL A 66 0.04 -18.78 -6.54
C VAL A 66 -1.03 -18.66 -5.46
N PRO A 67 -2.10 -19.48 -5.35
CA PRO A 67 -3.14 -19.95 -6.28
C PRO A 67 -4.40 -19.04 -6.22
N GLU A 68 -5.54 -19.46 -6.81
CA GLU A 68 -6.89 -18.83 -6.70
C GLU A 68 -7.29 -18.44 -5.26
N LEU A 69 -6.70 -19.13 -4.26
CA LEU A 69 -6.94 -18.94 -2.84
C LEU A 69 -6.04 -17.89 -2.18
N SER A 70 -5.12 -17.25 -2.91
CA SER A 70 -4.24 -16.23 -2.33
C SER A 70 -5.01 -14.99 -1.92
N PRO A 71 -4.73 -14.42 -0.72
CA PRO A 71 -5.37 -13.19 -0.32
C PRO A 71 -4.95 -12.04 -1.24
N LEU A 72 -5.85 -11.07 -1.37
CA LEU A 72 -5.55 -9.77 -1.95
C LEU A 72 -4.94 -8.86 -0.88
N PHE A 73 -4.07 -7.95 -1.33
CA PHE A 73 -3.43 -6.95 -0.48
C PHE A 73 -3.68 -5.57 -1.08
N LEU A 74 -4.43 -4.73 -0.38
CA LEU A 74 -4.68 -3.36 -0.77
C LEU A 74 -3.71 -2.44 -0.04
N ILE A 75 -2.73 -1.90 -0.75
CA ILE A 75 -1.85 -0.85 -0.25
C ILE A 75 -2.52 0.49 -0.48
N HIS A 76 -2.62 1.28 0.58
CA HIS A 76 -3.15 2.62 0.56
C HIS A 76 -2.11 3.58 1.15
N GLY A 77 -1.72 4.59 0.38
CA GLY A 77 -0.98 5.73 0.91
C GLY A 77 -1.83 6.98 0.88
N ASN A 78 -1.71 7.79 1.92
CA ASN A 78 -2.40 9.06 2.09
C ASN A 78 -1.41 10.12 2.58
N VAL A 79 -1.58 11.34 2.08
CA VAL A 79 -0.72 12.47 2.34
C VAL A 79 -1.50 13.47 3.17
N ASN A 80 -1.03 13.70 4.39
CA ASN A 80 -1.46 14.81 5.21
C ASN A 80 -0.48 15.97 5.04
N HIS A 81 -0.79 16.92 4.16
CA HIS A 81 0.05 18.10 3.95
C HIS A 81 0.03 19.08 5.13
N VAL A 82 -1.02 19.06 5.97
CA VAL A 82 -1.10 19.92 7.15
C VAL A 82 -0.10 19.45 8.22
N GLU A 83 -0.02 18.13 8.42
CA GLU A 83 0.93 17.53 9.35
C GLU A 83 2.31 17.28 8.72
N GLY A 84 2.43 17.40 7.40
CA GLY A 84 3.68 17.15 6.68
C GLY A 84 4.05 15.66 6.62
N LEU A 85 3.07 14.78 6.48
CA LEU A 85 3.25 13.33 6.60
C LEU A 85 2.70 12.57 5.37
N LEU A 86 3.46 11.59 4.89
CA LEU A 86 2.98 10.51 4.02
C LEU A 86 2.77 9.27 4.88
N SER A 87 1.54 8.77 4.97
CA SER A 87 1.21 7.54 5.69
C SER A 87 0.82 6.44 4.72
N VAL A 88 1.45 5.28 4.85
CA VAL A 88 1.20 4.10 4.00
C VAL A 88 0.80 2.92 4.87
N GLY A 89 -0.27 2.24 4.48
CA GLY A 89 -0.74 1.02 5.12
C GLY A 89 -1.12 -0.02 4.07
N CYS A 90 -1.30 -1.26 4.53
CA CYS A 90 -1.81 -2.35 3.72
C CYS A 90 -3.06 -2.92 4.38
N VAL A 91 -3.95 -3.51 3.61
CA VAL A 91 -5.08 -4.31 4.12
C VAL A 91 -5.06 -5.64 3.40
N LYS A 92 -4.98 -6.73 4.16
CA LYS A 92 -5.19 -8.07 3.60
C LYS A 92 -6.70 -8.33 3.48
N ILE A 93 -7.14 -8.66 2.28
CA ILE A 93 -8.52 -9.01 1.91
C ILE A 93 -8.51 -10.50 1.56
N SER A 94 -9.18 -11.33 2.36
CA SER A 94 -9.24 -12.78 2.14
C SER A 94 -10.68 -13.28 2.10
N ASN A 95 -10.96 -14.25 1.25
CA ASN A 95 -12.21 -15.02 1.32
C ASN A 95 -12.21 -15.82 2.64
N SER A 96 -13.30 -15.70 3.41
CA SER A 96 -13.40 -16.11 4.82
C SER A 96 -13.18 -17.61 5.08
N LYS A 97 -13.15 -18.45 4.04
CA LYS A 97 -13.12 -19.91 4.16
C LYS A 97 -11.74 -20.56 4.15
N PHE A 98 -10.68 -19.90 3.66
CA PHE A 98 -9.43 -20.59 3.31
C PHE A 98 -8.15 -20.06 3.98
N ASN A 99 -8.18 -18.92 4.69
CA ASN A 99 -6.96 -18.28 5.22
C ASN A 99 -7.13 -17.64 6.62
N MET A 100 -8.05 -18.16 7.44
CA MET A 100 -8.20 -17.71 8.83
C MET A 100 -6.97 -18.14 9.64
N GLY A 101 -6.20 -17.18 10.16
CA GLY A 101 -5.07 -17.44 11.07
C GLY A 101 -3.68 -17.07 10.55
N VAL A 102 -3.47 -16.96 9.24
CA VAL A 102 -2.16 -16.54 8.70
C VAL A 102 -1.99 -15.03 8.87
N GLN A 103 -1.00 -14.64 9.68
CA GLN A 103 -0.60 -13.25 9.87
C GLN A 103 0.46 -12.85 8.84
N TYR A 104 0.31 -11.65 8.29
CA TYR A 104 1.23 -11.09 7.33
C TYR A 104 1.78 -9.75 7.85
N GLY A 105 3.07 -9.54 7.66
CA GLY A 105 3.72 -8.25 7.80
C GLY A 105 3.87 -7.62 6.42
N ILE A 106 4.01 -6.30 6.40
CA ILE A 106 4.46 -5.58 5.21
C ILE A 106 5.66 -4.71 5.56
N GLU A 107 6.70 -4.85 4.77
CA GLU A 107 7.88 -4.00 4.86
C GLU A 107 7.82 -2.99 3.73
N PHE A 108 8.16 -1.74 4.03
CA PHE A 108 8.27 -0.68 3.05
C PHE A 108 9.71 -0.20 2.95
N GLN A 109 10.13 0.12 1.74
CA GLN A 109 11.46 0.68 1.51
C GLN A 109 11.41 1.74 0.42
N ILE A 110 12.09 2.86 0.69
CA ILE A 110 12.32 3.90 -0.30
C ILE A 110 13.51 3.45 -1.15
N THR A 111 13.31 3.35 -2.47
CA THR A 111 14.32 2.86 -3.40
C THR A 111 14.57 3.81 -4.55
N ARG A 112 15.76 3.73 -5.15
CA ARG A 112 16.15 4.37 -6.40
C ARG A 112 16.72 3.35 -7.35
N ASN A 113 16.08 3.15 -8.51
CA ASN A 113 16.44 2.11 -9.47
C ASN A 113 16.52 0.71 -8.81
N GLY A 114 15.59 0.42 -7.89
CA GLY A 114 15.55 -0.82 -7.12
C GLY A 114 16.56 -0.93 -5.96
N ASN A 115 17.46 0.04 -5.80
CA ASN A 115 18.41 0.04 -4.68
C ASN A 115 17.84 0.81 -3.48
N PRO A 116 18.01 0.31 -2.25
CA PRO A 116 17.60 1.04 -1.05
C PRO A 116 18.27 2.41 -0.95
N ILE A 117 17.50 3.44 -0.61
CA ILE A 117 18.07 4.75 -0.21
C ILE A 117 18.46 4.73 1.28
N TYR A 118 17.81 3.88 2.08
CA TYR A 118 18.11 3.65 3.49
C TYR A 118 18.57 2.22 3.74
N PRO A 119 19.49 2.00 4.71
CA PRO A 119 20.05 0.68 5.00
C PRO A 119 19.02 -0.30 5.58
N PHE A 120 17.90 0.20 6.12
CA PHE A 120 16.88 -0.64 6.75
C PHE A 120 15.50 -0.36 6.14
N PRO A 121 14.70 -1.41 5.86
CA PRO A 121 13.30 -1.23 5.52
C PRO A 121 12.53 -0.73 6.75
N ILE A 122 11.51 0.09 6.51
CA ILE A 122 10.59 0.54 7.55
C ILE A 122 9.38 -0.41 7.53
N GLY A 123 9.25 -1.21 8.58
CA GLY A 123 8.22 -2.24 8.69
C GLY A 123 6.91 -1.72 9.28
N GLY A 124 5.79 -2.32 8.85
CA GLY A 124 4.50 -2.23 9.49
C GLY A 124 3.79 -3.59 9.50
N SER A 125 3.21 -4.00 10.62
CA SER A 125 2.45 -5.26 10.70
C SER A 125 0.98 -5.00 10.41
N VAL A 126 0.36 -5.78 9.52
CA VAL A 126 -1.04 -5.57 9.15
C VAL A 126 -1.87 -6.80 9.47
N ILE A 127 -2.81 -6.60 10.39
CA ILE A 127 -3.76 -7.61 10.84
C ILE A 127 -5.01 -7.59 9.95
N VAL A 128 -5.50 -8.79 9.67
CA VAL A 128 -6.71 -9.04 8.88
C VAL A 128 -7.91 -8.92 9.76
N ILE A 129 -8.85 -8.05 9.40
CA ILE A 129 -10.14 -7.97 10.06
C ILE A 129 -11.17 -8.54 9.09
N SER A 130 -12.00 -9.48 9.57
CA SER A 130 -13.24 -9.84 8.87
C SER A 130 -14.15 -8.62 8.92
N VAL A 131 -14.26 -7.88 7.81
CA VAL A 131 -14.96 -6.60 7.79
C VAL A 131 -16.43 -6.84 7.44
N SER A 132 -17.29 -6.89 8.47
CA SER A 132 -18.74 -6.78 8.27
C SER A 132 -19.20 -5.33 8.03
N GLN A 133 -18.36 -4.32 8.34
CA GLN A 133 -18.66 -2.90 8.12
C GLN A 133 -17.40 -2.05 7.83
N THR A 134 -17.46 -1.28 6.73
CA THR A 134 -16.42 -0.40 6.17
C THR A 134 -15.75 0.62 7.14
N PRO A 135 -16.35 1.08 8.27
CA PRO A 135 -15.68 2.08 9.13
C PRO A 135 -14.48 1.56 9.93
N GLN A 136 -14.31 0.23 10.07
CA GLN A 136 -13.21 -0.36 10.86
C GLN A 136 -11.92 -0.59 10.08
N MET A 137 -11.82 -0.13 8.82
CA MET A 137 -10.58 -0.12 8.03
C MET A 137 -9.38 0.60 8.69
N LEU A 138 -9.57 1.28 9.83
CA LEU A 138 -8.70 2.33 10.35
C LEU A 138 -7.91 1.99 11.63
N LYS A 139 -7.66 0.70 11.93
CA LYS A 139 -6.58 0.29 12.85
C LYS A 139 -5.48 -0.51 12.16
N VAL A 140 -5.28 -0.26 10.88
CA VAL A 140 -4.10 -0.73 10.14
C VAL A 140 -2.89 0.03 10.68
N ALA A 141 -1.84 -0.68 11.11
CA ALA A 141 -0.58 -0.02 11.41
C ALA A 141 -0.08 0.66 10.13
N LYS A 142 0.03 1.99 10.18
CA LYS A 142 0.56 2.79 9.07
C LYS A 142 2.02 3.07 9.34
N VAL A 143 2.83 2.95 8.31
CA VAL A 143 4.18 3.51 8.29
C VAL A 143 4.06 4.95 7.84
N THR A 144 4.67 5.87 8.58
CA THR A 144 4.62 7.29 8.27
C THR A 144 6.01 7.82 7.95
N PHE A 145 6.10 8.58 6.87
CA PHE A 145 7.30 9.27 6.41
C PHE A 145 7.07 10.78 6.50
N PRO A 146 7.92 11.53 7.23
CA PRO A 146 7.90 12.98 7.18
C PRO A 146 8.20 13.47 5.75
N ILE A 147 7.39 14.37 5.22
CA ILE A 147 7.57 14.92 3.86
C ILE A 147 8.89 15.68 3.77
N GLU A 148 9.31 16.37 4.83
CA GLU A 148 10.61 17.06 4.87
C GLU A 148 11.79 16.08 4.75
N MET A 149 11.72 14.92 5.41
CA MET A 149 12.72 13.86 5.21
C MET A 149 12.78 13.39 3.74
N LEU A 150 11.63 13.25 3.08
CA LEU A 150 11.57 12.87 1.66
C LEU A 150 12.15 13.96 0.74
N LYS A 151 11.96 15.24 1.08
CA LYS A 151 12.57 16.39 0.40
C LYS A 151 14.08 16.42 0.57
N ASP A 152 14.57 16.24 1.80
CA ASP A 152 16.00 16.32 2.13
C ASP A 152 16.83 15.28 1.37
N ILE A 153 16.30 14.07 1.21
CA ILE A 153 16.95 13.00 0.43
C ILE A 153 16.70 13.11 -1.09
N GLY A 154 15.93 14.11 -1.52
CA GLY A 154 15.50 14.31 -2.90
C GLY A 154 14.75 13.11 -3.46
N PHE A 155 13.95 12.42 -2.65
CA PHE A 155 13.09 11.33 -3.10
C PHE A 155 11.96 11.88 -3.99
N GLY A 156 11.42 11.10 -4.91
CA GLY A 156 10.39 11.54 -5.86
C GLY A 156 10.88 12.51 -6.94
N MET A 157 12.05 13.13 -6.78
CA MET A 157 12.63 14.09 -7.73
C MET A 157 13.51 13.41 -8.79
N LYS A 158 13.96 12.17 -8.55
CA LYS A 158 14.86 11.45 -9.45
C LYS A 158 14.16 10.31 -10.16
N MET A 159 14.58 10.07 -11.40
CA MET A 159 14.09 8.92 -12.18
C MET A 159 14.42 7.62 -11.44
N GLY A 160 13.46 6.70 -11.42
CA GLY A 160 13.59 5.40 -10.74
C GLY A 160 13.36 5.44 -9.24
N ASP A 161 13.00 6.60 -8.66
CA ASP A 161 12.51 6.65 -7.28
C ASP A 161 11.18 5.91 -7.16
N SER A 162 11.08 5.02 -6.18
CA SER A 162 9.85 4.28 -5.92
C SER A 162 9.71 3.87 -4.46
N LEU A 163 8.46 3.72 -4.02
CA LEU A 163 8.13 3.04 -2.77
C LEU A 163 8.01 1.55 -3.09
N ALA A 164 8.97 0.78 -2.60
CA ALA A 164 8.94 -0.67 -2.67
C ALA A 164 8.23 -1.24 -1.43
N ALA A 165 7.57 -2.38 -1.61
CA ALA A 165 6.97 -3.14 -0.52
C ALA A 165 7.34 -4.62 -0.64
N LYS A 166 7.36 -5.31 0.49
CA LYS A 166 7.51 -6.77 0.58
C LYS A 166 6.51 -7.30 1.60
N ILE A 167 5.80 -8.35 1.22
CA ILE A 167 4.90 -9.06 2.13
C ILE A 167 5.67 -10.20 2.78
N VAL A 168 5.64 -10.26 4.10
CA VAL A 168 6.33 -11.29 4.89
C VAL A 168 5.31 -12.10 5.69
N HIS A 169 5.58 -13.39 5.87
CA HIS A 169 4.82 -14.21 6.82
C HIS A 169 5.28 -13.88 8.24
N VAL A 170 4.33 -13.67 9.15
CA VAL A 170 4.63 -13.52 10.57
C VAL A 170 4.52 -14.89 11.22
N THR A 171 5.65 -15.54 11.46
CA THR A 171 5.73 -16.74 12.30
C THR A 171 5.79 -16.31 13.76
N ASN A 172 4.84 -16.76 14.57
CA ASN A 172 4.90 -16.66 16.03
C ASN A 172 5.96 -17.59 16.61
#